data_AF-A0A653YTJ4-F1
#
_entry.id   AF-A0A653YTJ4-F1
#
_cell.length_a   1.000
_cell.length_b   1.000
_cell.length_c   1.000
_cell.angle_alpha   90.00
_cell.angle_beta   90.00
_cell.angle_gamma   90.00
#
_symmetry.space_group_name_H-M   'P 1'
#
loop_
_entity.id
_entity.type
_entity.pdbx_description
1 polymer ?
#
loop_
_entity_poly.entity_id
_entity_poly.type
_entity_poly.pdbx_seq_one_letter_code
_entity_poly.pdbx_strand_id
1 'polypeptide(L)'
;MSRLLHRYAALLAPPDIGAPAPSTGGGFSCKECGSPAVHLPSDLSPEALVICDGCQRPVGTLAAFRAYVDRLAASARFCDHHLTVCHSDGGTGADPTALT
;
A
#
# COMPACT_ATOMS: atom_id res chain seq x y z
N MET A 1 6.92 35.42 -30.54
CA MET A 1 6.85 33.95 -30.66
C MET A 1 7.54 33.28 -29.48
N SER A 2 7.00 33.39 -28.25
CA SER A 2 7.75 32.91 -27.04
C SER A 2 6.91 32.29 -25.92
N ARG A 3 5.57 32.35 -25.97
CA ARG A 3 4.72 31.76 -24.92
C ARG A 3 4.48 30.26 -25.10
N LEU A 4 4.48 29.77 -26.33
CA LEU A 4 4.33 28.34 -26.64
C LEU A 4 5.54 27.54 -26.14
N LEU A 5 6.76 28.03 -26.34
CA LEU A 5 8.00 27.34 -25.93
C LEU A 5 8.12 27.20 -24.40
N HIS A 6 7.65 28.18 -23.63
CA HIS A 6 7.60 28.09 -22.15
C HIS A 6 6.64 26.99 -21.68
N ARG A 7 5.57 26.72 -22.44
CA ARG A 7 4.56 25.71 -22.09
C ARG A 7 5.10 24.29 -22.25
N TYR A 8 5.99 24.05 -23.22
CA TYR A 8 6.61 22.75 -23.42
C TYR A 8 7.74 22.47 -22.42
N ALA A 9 8.46 23.50 -21.96
CA ALA A 9 9.51 23.34 -20.95
C ALA A 9 8.97 22.82 -19.61
N ALA A 10 7.76 23.23 -19.22
CA ALA A 10 7.11 22.76 -17.99
C ALA A 10 6.68 21.28 -18.04
N LEU A 11 6.49 20.72 -19.25
CA LEU A 11 6.12 19.30 -19.44
C LEU A 11 7.35 18.37 -19.46
N LEU A 12 8.55 18.93 -19.60
CA LEU A 12 9.83 18.20 -19.59
C LEU A 12 10.54 18.26 -18.24
N ALA A 13 10.01 19.03 -17.28
CA ALA A 13 10.44 18.89 -15.90
C ALA A 13 10.06 17.46 -15.47
N PRO A 14 11.01 16.66 -14.95
CA PRO A 14 10.65 15.39 -14.35
C PRO A 14 9.58 15.70 -13.30
N PRO A 15 8.49 14.92 -13.21
CA PRO A 15 7.61 15.07 -12.07
C PRO A 15 8.53 14.94 -10.86
N ASP A 16 8.55 15.97 -10.00
CA ASP A 16 8.87 15.75 -8.61
C ASP A 16 7.88 14.66 -8.18
N ILE A 17 8.30 13.40 -8.27
CA ILE A 17 7.72 12.31 -7.54
C ILE A 17 8.03 12.72 -6.11
N GLY A 18 7.17 13.59 -5.58
CA GLY A 18 7.27 14.12 -4.24
C GLY A 18 7.56 12.93 -3.36
N ALA A 19 8.63 13.04 -2.58
CA ALA A 19 9.01 12.01 -1.62
C ALA A 19 7.73 11.44 -1.01
N PRO A 20 7.53 10.10 -1.04
CA PRO A 20 6.26 9.51 -0.65
C PRO A 20 5.88 10.12 0.70
N ALA A 21 4.73 10.81 0.73
CA ALA A 21 4.22 11.39 1.95
C ALA A 21 4.27 10.30 3.02
N PRO A 22 4.77 10.59 4.24
CA PRO A 22 4.89 9.56 5.27
C PRO A 22 3.51 8.98 5.49
N SER A 23 3.31 7.75 5.01
CA SER A 23 2.07 7.01 5.14
C SER A 23 1.83 6.88 6.65
N THR A 24 0.94 7.72 7.18
CA THR A 24 0.59 7.75 8.60
C THR A 24 -0.41 6.62 8.91
N GLY A 25 -0.15 5.46 8.32
CA GLY A 25 -0.77 4.17 8.60
C GLY A 25 0.36 3.17 8.58
N GLY A 26 0.50 2.39 9.65
CA GLY A 26 1.61 1.45 9.87
C GLY A 26 1.76 0.45 8.71
N GLY A 27 2.52 0.85 7.69
CA GLY A 27 2.79 0.07 6.50
C GLY A 27 3.91 -0.94 6.72
N PHE A 28 3.96 -1.96 5.86
CA PHE A 28 5.06 -2.91 5.84
C PHE A 28 6.26 -2.27 5.11
N SER A 29 7.05 -1.49 5.83
CA SER A 29 8.22 -0.77 5.30
C SER A 29 9.48 -1.09 6.09
N CYS A 30 10.64 -0.98 5.41
CA CYS A 30 11.92 -1.14 6.07
C CYS A 30 12.17 -0.01 7.07
N LYS A 31 12.42 -0.33 8.35
CA LYS A 31 12.69 0.67 9.39
C LYS A 31 14.03 1.39 9.23
N GLU A 32 14.98 0.78 8.53
CA GLU A 32 16.33 1.35 8.39
C GLU A 32 16.43 2.35 7.25
N CYS A 33 15.95 2.00 6.04
CA CYS A 33 16.03 2.86 4.87
C CYS A 33 14.71 3.55 4.51
N GLY A 34 13.61 3.21 5.20
CA GLY A 34 12.28 3.77 4.93
C GLY A 34 11.59 3.23 3.67
N SER A 35 12.27 2.40 2.86
CA SER A 35 11.69 1.88 1.62
C SER A 35 10.46 1.01 1.87
N PRO A 36 9.34 1.26 1.17
CA PRO A 36 8.15 0.40 1.21
C PRO A 36 8.27 -0.81 0.26
N ALA A 37 9.27 -0.82 -0.63
CA ALA A 37 9.43 -1.87 -1.64
C ALA A 37 10.09 -3.11 -1.03
N VAL A 38 9.56 -4.28 -1.42
CA VAL A 38 10.02 -5.58 -0.93
C VAL A 38 10.13 -6.60 -2.07
N HIS A 39 11.08 -7.51 -1.93
CA HIS A 39 11.16 -8.75 -2.71
C HIS A 39 10.54 -9.90 -1.94
N LEU A 40 9.62 -10.60 -2.60
CA LEU A 40 9.05 -11.84 -2.09
C LEU A 40 10.03 -13.01 -2.34
N PRO A 41 10.20 -13.91 -1.36
CA PRO A 41 11.02 -15.09 -1.54
C PRO A 41 10.39 -16.06 -2.56
N SER A 42 11.21 -16.80 -3.30
CA SER A 42 10.75 -17.86 -4.19
C SER A 42 10.18 -19.06 -3.43
N ASP A 43 10.71 -19.33 -2.23
CA ASP A 43 10.10 -20.27 -1.29
C ASP A 43 8.91 -19.59 -0.61
N LEU A 44 7.73 -20.18 -0.74
CA LEU A 44 6.47 -19.65 -0.20
C LEU A 44 6.14 -20.17 1.20
N SER A 45 7.10 -20.80 1.87
CA SER A 45 7.00 -21.19 3.28
C SER A 45 6.74 -19.97 4.19
N PRO A 46 6.00 -20.13 5.30
CA PRO A 46 5.61 -19.01 6.16
C PRO A 46 6.81 -18.30 6.80
N GLU A 47 7.91 -19.02 7.05
CA GLU A 47 9.13 -18.52 7.67
C GLU A 47 10.12 -17.90 6.66
N ALA A 48 9.86 -18.03 5.36
CA ALA A 48 10.70 -17.43 4.34
C ALA A 48 10.82 -15.91 4.53
N LEU A 49 12.01 -15.38 4.34
CA LEU A 49 12.30 -13.97 4.59
C LEU A 49 11.86 -13.08 3.42
N VAL A 50 11.15 -12.01 3.75
CA VAL A 50 10.86 -10.91 2.84
C VAL A 50 12.00 -9.89 2.95
N ILE A 51 12.57 -9.52 1.81
CA ILE A 51 13.77 -8.68 1.73
C ILE A 51 13.38 -7.27 1.30
N CYS A 52 13.95 -6.24 1.92
CA CYS A 52 13.80 -4.88 1.44
C CYS A 52 14.52 -4.68 0.10
N ASP A 53 13.81 -4.16 -0.90
CA ASP A 53 14.39 -3.87 -2.22
C ASP A 53 15.45 -2.75 -2.16
N GLY A 54 15.35 -1.83 -1.19
CA GLY A 54 16.28 -0.72 -1.02
C GLY A 54 17.63 -1.12 -0.41
N CYS A 55 17.63 -1.61 0.84
CA CYS A 55 18.87 -1.92 1.57
C CYS A 55 19.22 -3.42 1.61
N GLN A 56 18.43 -4.28 0.95
CA GLN A 56 18.66 -5.72 0.84
C GLN A 56 18.75 -6.48 2.17
N ARG A 57 18.14 -5.90 3.22
CA ARG A 57 18.04 -6.53 4.55
C ARG A 57 16.66 -7.17 4.77
N PRO A 58 16.57 -8.23 5.60
CA PRO A 58 15.29 -8.81 5.97
C PRO A 58 14.40 -7.82 6.70
N VAL A 59 13.13 -7.73 6.32
CA VAL A 59 12.14 -6.85 6.97
C VAL A 59 11.08 -7.62 7.76
N GLY A 60 10.92 -8.92 7.49
CA GLY A 60 10.01 -9.80 8.19
C GLY A 60 9.88 -11.15 7.50
N THR A 61 8.98 -11.99 8.02
CA THR A 61 8.64 -13.27 7.41
C THR A 61 7.51 -13.12 6.40
N LEU A 62 7.37 -14.10 5.50
CA LEU A 62 6.31 -14.15 4.51
C LEU A 62 4.93 -14.24 5.18
N ALA A 63 4.81 -14.96 6.29
CA ALA A 63 3.57 -15.00 7.08
C ALA A 63 3.17 -13.61 7.61
N ALA A 64 4.13 -12.84 8.14
CA ALA A 64 3.86 -11.48 8.62
C ALA A 64 3.43 -10.53 7.50
N PHE A 65 4.07 -10.65 6.32
CA PHE A 65 3.70 -9.88 5.13
C PHE A 65 2.29 -10.20 4.66
N ARG A 66 1.93 -11.49 4.53
CA ARG A 66 0.57 -11.93 4.15
C ARG A 66 -0.47 -11.39 5.11
N ALA A 67 -0.26 -11.55 6.42
CA ALA A 67 -1.18 -11.03 7.43
C ALA A 67 -1.34 -9.50 7.38
N TYR A 68 -0.29 -8.77 6.99
CA TYR A 68 -0.38 -7.33 6.74
C TYR A 68 -1.25 -7.01 5.52
N VAL A 69 -1.01 -7.68 4.39
CA VAL A 69 -1.79 -7.51 3.16
C VAL A 69 -3.26 -7.87 3.40
N ASP A 70 -3.55 -8.94 4.13
CA ASP A 70 -4.91 -9.35 4.46
C ASP A 70 -5.64 -8.29 5.30
N ARG A 71 -4.97 -7.72 6.31
CA ARG A 71 -5.54 -6.60 7.09
C ARG A 71 -5.75 -5.36 6.23
N LEU A 72 -4.80 -5.05 5.34
CA LEU A 72 -4.92 -3.91 4.44
C LEU A 72 -6.13 -4.08 3.51
N ALA A 73 -6.29 -5.25 2.91
CA ALA A 73 -7.42 -5.59 2.05
C ALA A 73 -8.75 -5.53 2.81
N ALA A 74 -8.81 -6.08 4.02
CA ALA A 74 -10.01 -6.03 4.87
C ALA A 74 -10.37 -4.59 5.30
N SER A 75 -9.38 -3.70 5.40
CA SER A 75 -9.61 -2.28 5.71
C SER A 75 -9.89 -1.41 4.50
N ALA A 76 -9.70 -1.95 3.29
CA ALA A 76 -9.86 -1.20 2.06
C ALA A 76 -11.33 -0.81 1.90
N ARG A 77 -11.57 0.49 1.74
CA ARG A 77 -12.88 1.02 1.36
C ARG A 77 -12.92 1.09 -0.15
N PHE A 78 -13.79 0.31 -0.76
CA PHE A 78 -14.02 0.40 -2.19
C PHE A 78 -15.12 1.42 -2.46
N CYS A 79 -14.82 2.42 -3.28
CA CYS A 79 -15.85 3.22 -3.90
C CYS A 79 -16.08 2.60 -5.28
N ASP A 80 -17.28 2.07 -5.52
CA ASP A 80 -17.68 1.72 -6.88
C ASP A 80 -17.64 3.00 -7.71
N HIS A 81 -17.08 2.96 -8.92
CA HIS A 81 -16.95 4.14 -9.77
C HIS A 81 -18.32 4.77 -10.11
N HIS A 82 -19.42 4.02 -9.89
CA HIS A 82 -20.80 4.46 -10.07
C HIS A 82 -21.49 5.01 -8.80
N LEU A 83 -20.88 4.92 -7.61
CA LEU A 83 -21.49 5.41 -6.38
C LEU A 83 -20.70 6.60 -5.85
N THR A 84 -21.36 7.77 -5.78
CA THR A 84 -20.82 9.02 -5.22
C THR A 84 -20.56 8.96 -3.71
N VAL A 85 -20.76 7.79 -3.07
CA VAL A 85 -20.62 7.57 -1.63
C VAL A 85 -19.83 6.28 -1.42
N CYS A 86 -18.72 6.39 -0.68
CA CYS A 86 -17.90 5.24 -0.31
C CYS A 86 -18.45 4.62 0.98
N HIS A 87 -18.88 3.37 0.92
CA HIS A 87 -19.24 2.60 2.12
C HIS A 87 -17.99 1.89 2.66
N SER A 88 -17.85 1.87 3.98
CA SER A 88 -16.88 0.99 4.64
C SER A 88 -17.60 -0.32 4.88
N ASP A 89 -17.04 -1.46 4.45
CA ASP A 89 -17.54 -2.77 4.85
C ASP A 89 -17.26 -2.94 6.35
N GLY A 90 -18.17 -2.40 7.16
CA GLY A 90 -18.25 -2.70 8.57
C GLY A 90 -18.66 -4.15 8.67
N GLY A 91 -17.67 -5.04 8.90
CA GLY A 91 -17.87 -6.46 9.12
C GLY A 91 -19.11 -6.68 9.97
N THR A 92 -20.06 -7.43 9.41
CA THR A 92 -21.37 -7.69 9.99
C THR A 92 -21.22 -8.07 11.45
N GLY A 93 -21.69 -7.19 12.33
CA GLY A 93 -22.00 -7.54 13.69
C GLY A 93 -22.88 -8.78 13.66
N ALA A 94 -22.50 -9.79 14.44
CA ALA A 94 -23.36 -10.91 14.75
C ALA A 94 -24.74 -10.36 15.16
N ASP A 95 -25.78 -10.75 14.43
CA ASP A 95 -27.17 -10.52 14.79
C ASP A 95 -27.53 -11.54 15.88
N PRO A 96 -27.74 -11.14 17.16
CA PRO A 96 -28.15 -12.07 18.20
C PRO A 96 -29.65 -12.40 18.17
N THR A 97 -30.40 -12.05 17.12
CA THR A 97 -31.86 -12.22 17.09
C THR A 97 -32.35 -13.48 16.36
N ALA A 98 -31.46 -14.42 16.04
CA ALA A 98 -31.83 -15.69 15.40
C ALA A 98 -31.80 -16.88 16.38
N LEU A 99 -32.55 -16.81 17.48
CA LEU A 99 -33.09 -18.01 18.15
C LEU A 99 -34.42 -17.61 18.80
N THR A 100 -35.50 -17.93 18.10
CA THR A 100 -36.85 -18.03 18.65
C THR A 100 -37.03 -19.41 19.26
#